data_AF-A0A6I0EGB4-F1
#
_entry.id   AF-A0A6I0EGB4-F1
#
_cell.length_a   1.000
_cell.length_b   1.000
_cell.length_c   1.000
_cell.angle_alpha   90.00
_cell.angle_beta   90.00
_cell.angle_gamma   90.00
#
_symmetry.space_group_name_H-M   'P 1'
#
loop_
_entity.id
_entity.type
_entity.pdbx_description
1 polymer ?
#
loop_
_entity_poly.entity_id
_entity_poly.type
_entity_poly.pdbx_seq_one_letter_code
_entity_poly.pdbx_strand_id
1 'polypeptide(L)'
;MPGALAALAMLAWSEAVRGAPRGAPPPLTEDHRAFLSRVARRTLIDAAEGRPRYALGYVPKALESVQAEVVVRFRVRGLLVGQGTSGPAPIATACRDAALAAFKLWRTRAPAAMAAPGEVLIEIEVPGAAEVVAFGADATIGARANAFAPGLDGVIARHGNRRLVVYPTEFFSTNTGTADTLRTLMSQLGLSEADAGKASLERFRSEHWYEASSGGPVVSLRRGMTAVEGDELDRVRLTRAIDALGDHLLGRQQSSGFFSYEYDPVRDAYDSEPEFVRQAGAAAAIAVLAARTDGDAPASAARRTIEEHLKGLRAFPDDAEAAFIATPDGANPLGVTALLALALAEHPSAAEFAAVRGRLIRGMLRLQAPSGLFPTAFPPARSLAAQDYFPGEAFLALAADFTLAPSQAVNDGFDRGIGWYREHFRERPSPAFVIWQGQAYARMAQKTRREDYIAFAFELADWGARGVIEAGPGVDPDLAGGVRGSYEEGAGASTASFLCLFADAAQLARTVGDRGREDRYVALTRSAARFVVQLQIRPEEAYFCPVPGDAVGGVRNSPAINRLRLDVCGHALVGLIKARDVLFGDE
;
A
#
# COMPACT_ATOMS: atom_id res chain seq x y z
N MET A 1 -18.03 -26.01 -0.35
CA MET A 1 -18.43 -24.90 -1.25
C MET A 1 -18.43 -23.55 -0.52
N PRO A 2 -17.28 -22.87 -0.37
CA PRO A 2 -17.22 -21.48 0.12
C PRO A 2 -16.83 -20.45 -0.97
N GLY A 3 -16.25 -20.90 -2.11
CA GLY A 3 -15.71 -20.02 -3.15
C GLY A 3 -16.75 -19.26 -3.98
N ALA A 4 -17.94 -19.83 -4.19
CA ALA A 4 -19.00 -19.19 -4.97
C ALA A 4 -19.69 -18.02 -4.24
N LEU A 5 -19.72 -18.05 -2.90
CA LEU A 5 -20.28 -16.98 -2.07
C LEU A 5 -19.39 -15.73 -2.03
N ALA A 6 -18.06 -15.90 -2.07
CA ALA A 6 -17.11 -14.79 -2.14
C ALA A 6 -17.21 -14.01 -3.47
N ALA A 7 -17.42 -14.71 -4.60
CA ALA A 7 -17.59 -14.08 -5.91
C ALA A 7 -18.92 -13.29 -6.03
N LEU A 8 -20.01 -13.78 -5.41
CA LEU A 8 -21.30 -13.09 -5.37
C LEU A 8 -21.29 -11.86 -4.43
N ALA A 9 -20.55 -11.92 -3.31
CA ALA A 9 -20.35 -10.77 -2.43
C ALA A 9 -19.56 -9.63 -3.11
N MET A 10 -18.58 -9.96 -3.96
CA MET A 10 -17.82 -8.97 -4.75
C MET A 10 -18.66 -8.26 -5.83
N LEU A 11 -19.64 -8.93 -6.43
CA LEU A 11 -20.54 -8.32 -7.42
C LEU A 11 -21.59 -7.40 -6.76
N ALA A 12 -22.11 -7.78 -5.58
CA ALA A 12 -23.04 -6.95 -4.80
C ALA A 12 -22.41 -5.63 -4.30
N TRP A 13 -21.09 -5.61 -4.08
CA TRP A 13 -20.33 -4.41 -3.71
C TRP A 13 -20.36 -3.31 -4.78
N SER A 14 -20.42 -3.69 -6.07
CA SER A 14 -20.40 -2.74 -7.19
C SER A 14 -21.72 -1.97 -7.35
N GLU A 15 -22.87 -2.57 -7.01
CA GLU A 15 -24.18 -1.93 -7.21
C GLU A 15 -24.65 -1.11 -6.01
N ALA A 16 -24.34 -1.54 -4.77
CA ALA A 16 -24.80 -0.83 -3.56
C ALA A 16 -24.14 0.54 -3.33
N VAL A 17 -22.98 0.81 -3.94
CA VAL A 17 -22.20 2.05 -3.75
C VAL A 17 -22.47 3.11 -4.83
N ARG A 18 -23.20 2.78 -5.91
CA ARG A 18 -23.35 3.62 -7.12
C ARG A 18 -24.58 4.56 -7.15
N GLY A 19 -25.43 4.60 -6.12
CA GLY A 19 -26.82 5.05 -6.30
C GLY A 19 -27.23 6.49 -5.98
N ALA A 20 -26.48 7.29 -5.23
CA ALA A 20 -26.93 8.63 -4.83
C ALA A 20 -25.83 9.70 -4.97
N PRO A 21 -26.15 10.93 -5.41
CA PRO A 21 -25.23 12.05 -5.40
C PRO A 21 -24.83 12.33 -3.95
N ARG A 22 -23.61 11.92 -3.60
CA ARG A 22 -23.00 12.14 -2.29
C ARG A 22 -23.02 13.64 -1.99
N GLY A 23 -23.29 14.02 -0.75
CA GLY A 23 -23.23 15.42 -0.29
C GLY A 23 -21.85 16.01 -0.54
N ALA A 24 -21.66 16.62 -1.71
CA ALA A 24 -20.38 17.18 -2.12
C ALA A 24 -20.01 18.33 -1.18
N PRO A 25 -18.75 18.45 -0.78
CA PRO A 25 -18.31 19.65 -0.09
C PRO A 25 -18.46 20.87 -1.01
N PRO A 26 -18.51 22.08 -0.45
CA PRO A 26 -18.55 23.29 -1.27
C PRO A 26 -17.38 23.30 -2.26
N PRO A 27 -17.60 23.65 -3.54
CA PRO A 27 -16.52 23.67 -4.52
C PRO A 27 -15.53 24.81 -4.18
N LEU A 28 -14.30 24.45 -3.81
CA LEU A 28 -13.24 25.41 -3.48
C LEU A 28 -12.16 25.41 -4.56
N THR A 29 -11.78 26.60 -5.03
CA THR A 29 -10.60 26.79 -5.88
C THR A 29 -9.34 26.85 -5.02
N GLU A 30 -8.17 26.84 -5.65
CA GLU A 30 -6.89 27.04 -4.96
C GLU A 30 -6.84 28.39 -4.22
N ASP A 31 -7.32 29.46 -4.86
CA ASP A 31 -7.41 30.79 -4.24
C ASP A 31 -8.32 30.83 -3.01
N HIS A 32 -9.43 30.08 -3.03
CA HIS A 32 -10.32 29.94 -1.89
C HIS A 32 -9.60 29.25 -0.72
N ARG A 33 -8.89 28.15 -0.99
CA ARG A 33 -8.13 27.42 0.03
C ARG A 33 -7.00 28.28 0.60
N ALA A 34 -6.26 28.99 -0.25
CA ALA A 34 -5.23 29.95 0.16
C ALA A 34 -5.79 31.08 1.02
N PHE A 35 -6.96 31.63 0.68
CA PHE A 35 -7.65 32.63 1.50
C PHE A 35 -8.02 32.09 2.87
N LEU A 36 -8.64 30.91 2.96
CA LEU A 36 -9.05 30.30 4.22
C LEU A 36 -7.83 29.94 5.10
N SER A 37 -6.73 29.46 4.52
CA SER A 37 -5.47 29.26 5.26
C SER A 37 -4.93 30.56 5.85
N ARG A 38 -4.96 31.67 5.11
CA ARG A 38 -4.59 33.01 5.63
C ARG A 38 -5.51 33.45 6.78
N VAL A 39 -6.82 33.19 6.69
CA VAL A 39 -7.78 33.48 7.77
C VAL A 39 -7.41 32.69 9.04
N ALA A 40 -7.23 31.37 8.93
CA ALA A 40 -6.84 30.54 10.07
C ALA A 40 -5.51 30.97 10.67
N ARG A 41 -4.50 31.27 9.83
CA ARG A 41 -3.18 31.71 10.26
C ARG A 41 -3.20 33.05 10.97
N ARG A 42 -3.87 34.05 10.39
CA ARG A 42 -3.95 35.38 11.01
C ARG A 42 -4.67 35.30 12.36
N THR A 43 -5.69 34.47 12.44
CA THR A 43 -6.40 34.19 13.68
C THR A 43 -5.50 33.56 14.75
N LEU A 44 -4.67 32.59 14.37
CA LEU A 44 -3.67 31.99 15.26
C LEU A 44 -2.66 33.04 15.76
N ILE A 45 -2.11 33.85 14.85
CA ILE A 45 -1.13 34.91 15.17
C ILE A 45 -1.74 35.92 16.15
N ASP A 46 -2.91 36.47 15.83
CA ASP A 46 -3.56 37.48 16.67
C ASP A 46 -3.92 36.89 18.06
N ALA A 47 -4.36 35.63 18.13
CA ALA A 47 -4.66 34.95 19.40
C ALA A 47 -3.40 34.66 20.24
N ALA A 48 -2.29 34.29 19.60
CA ALA A 48 -1.01 34.03 20.26
C ALA A 48 -0.37 35.32 20.80
N GLU A 49 -0.53 36.44 20.10
CA GLU A 49 0.03 37.74 20.49
C GLU A 49 -0.91 38.58 21.36
N GLY A 50 -2.10 38.06 21.71
CA GLY A 50 -3.10 38.79 22.50
C GLY A 50 -3.68 40.02 21.79
N ARG A 51 -3.65 40.04 20.46
CA ARG A 51 -4.25 41.10 19.64
C ARG A 51 -5.77 40.98 19.60
N PRO A 52 -6.50 42.07 19.26
CA PRO A 52 -7.93 42.00 19.00
C PRO A 52 -8.27 40.91 17.98
N ARG A 53 -9.46 40.32 18.12
CA ARG A 53 -9.95 39.29 17.20
C ARG A 53 -9.87 39.77 15.75
N TYR A 54 -9.27 38.96 14.89
CA TYR A 54 -9.13 39.26 13.47
C TYR A 54 -10.49 39.61 12.83
N ALA A 55 -10.57 40.81 12.27
CA ALA A 55 -11.72 41.30 11.51
C ALA A 55 -11.59 40.89 10.04
N LEU A 56 -12.60 40.21 9.50
CA LEU A 56 -12.67 39.81 8.10
C LEU A 56 -12.97 41.04 7.23
N GLY A 57 -11.96 41.85 6.93
CA GLY A 57 -12.11 43.06 6.13
C GLY A 57 -12.41 42.80 4.64
N TYR A 58 -12.09 41.60 4.16
CA TYR A 58 -12.37 41.16 2.80
C TYR A 58 -12.68 39.65 2.81
N VAL A 59 -13.73 39.25 2.10
CA VAL A 59 -14.07 37.86 1.80
C VAL A 59 -14.29 37.78 0.28
N PRO A 60 -13.66 36.82 -0.44
CA PRO A 60 -13.95 36.64 -1.86
C PRO A 60 -15.45 36.46 -2.09
N LYS A 61 -16.02 37.16 -3.07
CA LYS A 61 -17.47 37.16 -3.36
C LYS A 61 -18.06 35.74 -3.50
N ALA A 62 -17.30 34.82 -4.08
CA ALA A 62 -17.69 33.42 -4.25
C ALA A 62 -17.83 32.65 -2.92
N LEU A 63 -17.27 33.15 -1.82
CA LEU A 63 -17.33 32.55 -0.49
C LEU A 63 -18.32 33.25 0.46
N GLU A 64 -18.81 34.45 0.13
CA GLU A 64 -19.70 35.23 1.01
C GLU A 64 -21.00 34.50 1.37
N SER A 65 -21.55 33.75 0.41
CA SER A 65 -22.81 33.00 0.55
C SER A 65 -22.62 31.56 1.05
N VAL A 66 -21.38 31.06 1.09
CA VAL A 66 -21.10 29.66 1.45
C VAL A 66 -21.24 29.48 2.95
N GLN A 67 -22.25 28.72 3.36
CA GLN A 67 -22.44 28.29 4.75
C GLN A 67 -21.82 26.90 4.93
N ALA A 68 -20.88 26.78 5.86
CA ALA A 68 -20.21 25.51 6.12
C ALA A 68 -19.79 25.38 7.58
N GLU A 69 -19.65 24.14 8.03
CA GLU A 69 -18.81 23.79 9.18
C GLU A 69 -17.35 23.73 8.69
N VAL A 70 -16.40 24.13 9.55
CA VAL A 70 -14.97 24.06 9.25
C VAL A 70 -14.25 23.42 10.42
N VAL A 71 -13.28 22.56 10.11
CA VAL A 71 -12.33 21.99 11.06
C VAL A 71 -10.96 22.59 10.81
N VAL A 72 -10.30 23.05 11.87
CA VAL A 72 -8.91 23.50 11.83
C VAL A 72 -8.10 22.67 12.82
N ARG A 73 -6.98 22.13 12.36
CA ARG A 73 -6.00 21.42 13.18
C ARG A 73 -4.65 22.12 13.11
N PHE A 74 -3.97 22.16 14.25
CA PHE A 74 -2.62 22.68 14.37
C PHE A 74 -1.66 21.55 14.65
N ARG A 75 -0.56 21.49 13.88
CA ARG A 75 0.50 20.52 14.08
C ARG A 75 1.84 21.19 14.27
N VAL A 76 2.67 20.59 15.12
CA VAL A 76 4.07 20.97 15.31
C VAL A 76 4.89 19.68 15.18
N ARG A 77 5.76 19.62 14.16
CA ARG A 77 6.58 18.43 13.86
C ARG A 77 5.70 17.16 13.76
N GLY A 78 4.67 17.20 12.93
CA GLY A 78 3.71 16.10 12.74
C GLY A 78 2.68 15.90 13.86
N LEU A 79 3.01 16.28 15.10
CA LEU A 79 2.17 16.08 16.27
C LEU A 79 0.97 17.03 16.28
N LEU A 80 -0.24 16.49 16.50
CA LEU A 80 -1.46 17.28 16.67
C LEU A 80 -1.44 18.00 18.02
N VAL A 81 -1.35 19.33 18.00
CA VAL A 81 -1.31 20.16 19.22
C VAL A 81 -2.65 20.83 19.52
N GLY A 82 -3.51 21.03 18.52
CA GLY A 82 -4.85 21.61 18.69
C GLY A 82 -5.81 21.23 17.57
N GLN A 83 -7.09 21.10 17.91
CA GLN A 83 -8.18 20.84 16.95
C GLN A 83 -9.40 21.64 17.38
N GLY A 84 -10.05 22.28 16.41
CA GLY A 84 -11.27 23.04 16.62
C GLY A 84 -12.24 22.83 15.47
N THR A 85 -13.53 22.74 15.80
CA THR A 85 -14.64 22.65 14.85
C THR A 85 -15.57 23.82 15.10
N SER A 86 -16.00 24.49 14.03
CA SER A 86 -17.02 25.56 14.12
C SER A 86 -18.45 24.99 14.10
N GLY A 87 -19.46 25.83 14.33
CA GLY A 87 -20.81 25.52 13.84
C GLY A 87 -20.96 25.93 12.36
N PRO A 88 -22.12 25.63 11.73
CA PRO A 88 -22.47 26.17 10.42
C PRO A 88 -22.55 27.70 10.46
N ALA A 89 -21.74 28.36 9.63
CA ALA A 89 -21.69 29.82 9.51
C ALA A 89 -21.11 30.20 8.13
N PRO A 90 -21.07 31.50 7.74
CA PRO A 90 -20.31 31.91 6.57
C PRO A 90 -18.87 31.37 6.65
N ILE A 91 -18.39 30.69 5.60
CA ILE A 91 -17.21 29.81 5.66
C ILE A 91 -15.94 30.50 6.20
N ALA A 92 -15.73 31.78 5.90
CA ALA A 92 -14.61 32.55 6.44
C ALA A 92 -14.72 32.76 7.97
N THR A 93 -15.95 32.98 8.46
CA THR A 93 -16.24 33.10 9.90
C THR A 93 -16.12 31.75 10.59
N ALA A 94 -16.66 30.69 9.98
CA ALA A 94 -16.50 29.31 10.45
C ALA A 94 -15.02 28.94 10.58
N CYS A 95 -14.20 29.23 9.57
CA CYS A 95 -12.76 28.98 9.58
C CYS A 95 -12.02 29.72 10.70
N ARG A 96 -12.31 31.02 10.90
CA ARG A 96 -11.76 31.79 12.02
C ARG A 96 -12.15 31.18 13.37
N ASP A 97 -13.40 30.80 13.52
CA ASP A 97 -13.94 30.32 14.80
C ASP A 97 -13.41 28.93 15.15
N ALA A 98 -13.25 28.06 14.14
CA ALA A 98 -12.56 26.79 14.26
C ALA A 98 -11.08 26.97 14.66
N ALA A 99 -10.36 27.92 14.04
CA ALA A 99 -8.97 28.23 14.39
C ALA A 99 -8.83 28.74 15.84
N LEU A 100 -9.74 29.60 16.31
CA LEU A 100 -9.78 30.03 17.72
C LEU A 100 -10.04 28.86 18.67
N ALA A 101 -10.96 27.96 18.33
CA ALA A 101 -11.23 26.77 19.13
C ALA A 101 -10.00 25.84 19.20
N ALA A 102 -9.32 25.63 18.06
CA ALA A 102 -8.09 24.84 17.98
C ALA A 102 -6.98 25.45 18.86
N PHE A 103 -6.81 26.77 18.80
CA PHE A 103 -5.83 27.48 19.62
C PHE A 103 -6.13 27.37 21.12
N LYS A 104 -7.39 27.53 21.51
CA LYS A 104 -7.82 27.38 22.90
C LYS A 104 -7.48 25.99 23.44
N LEU A 105 -7.74 24.94 22.66
CA LEU A 105 -7.41 23.57 23.04
C LEU A 105 -5.90 23.36 23.17
N TRP A 106 -5.12 23.90 22.23
CA TRP A 106 -3.65 23.84 22.27
C TRP A 106 -3.11 24.47 23.56
N ARG A 107 -3.55 25.69 23.89
CA ARG A 107 -3.13 26.39 25.11
C ARG A 107 -3.47 25.62 26.39
N THR A 108 -4.58 24.88 26.40
CA THR A 108 -4.98 24.06 27.56
C THR A 108 -4.15 22.79 27.69
N ARG A 109 -3.78 22.13 26.58
CA ARG A 109 -3.08 20.83 26.61
C ARG A 109 -1.56 20.96 26.75
N ALA A 110 -0.95 21.98 26.16
CA ALA A 110 0.51 22.08 26.08
C ALA A 110 1.03 23.53 26.12
N PRO A 111 0.77 24.30 27.20
CA PRO A 111 1.13 25.72 27.27
C PRO A 111 2.65 25.98 27.16
N ALA A 112 3.49 25.05 27.63
CA ALA A 112 4.96 25.21 27.60
C ALA A 112 5.61 24.85 26.24
N ALA A 113 4.86 24.23 25.33
CA ALA A 113 5.37 23.72 24.04
C ALA A 113 4.86 24.55 22.84
N MET A 114 4.50 25.81 23.07
CA MET A 114 3.98 26.66 22.00
C MET A 114 5.10 27.08 21.04
N ALA A 115 5.12 26.47 19.86
CA ALA A 115 5.97 26.90 18.75
C ALA A 115 5.60 28.32 18.28
N ALA A 116 6.54 28.99 17.61
CA ALA A 116 6.24 30.27 17.00
C ALA A 116 5.08 30.09 15.99
N PRO A 117 4.08 30.99 15.95
CA PRO A 117 2.92 30.82 15.07
C PRO A 117 3.29 30.53 13.61
N GLY A 118 4.39 31.08 13.11
CA GLY A 118 4.89 30.85 11.74
C GLY A 118 5.37 29.42 11.44
N GLU A 119 5.74 28.65 12.48
CA GLU A 119 6.22 27.26 12.40
C GLU A 119 5.11 26.22 12.56
N VAL A 120 3.91 26.67 12.97
CA VAL A 120 2.75 25.79 13.16
C VAL A 120 2.17 25.45 11.80
N LEU A 121 2.03 24.16 11.51
CA LEU A 121 1.29 23.70 10.34
C LEU A 121 -0.21 23.84 10.60
N ILE A 122 -0.94 24.35 9.61
CA ILE A 122 -2.40 24.51 9.66
C ILE A 122 -3.04 23.54 8.67
N GLU A 123 -3.79 22.58 9.19
CA GLU A 123 -4.60 21.62 8.43
C GLU A 123 -6.07 22.08 8.51
N ILE A 124 -6.76 22.09 7.38
CA ILE A 124 -8.15 22.55 7.27
C ILE A 124 -8.98 21.49 6.55
N GLU A 125 -10.16 21.20 7.11
CA GLU A 125 -11.20 20.43 6.43
C GLU A 125 -12.52 21.18 6.39
N VAL A 126 -13.22 21.08 5.26
CA VAL A 126 -14.57 21.62 5.08
C VAL A 126 -15.53 20.47 4.75
N PRO A 127 -16.26 19.93 5.74
CA PRO A 127 -17.26 18.89 5.51
C PRO A 127 -18.41 19.39 4.63
N GLY A 128 -18.84 18.54 3.70
CA GLY A 128 -20.08 18.68 2.95
C GLY A 128 -21.31 18.24 3.74
N ALA A 129 -22.45 18.17 3.05
CA ALA A 129 -23.68 17.69 3.66
C ALA A 129 -23.56 16.21 4.06
N ALA A 130 -24.05 15.88 5.26
CA ALA A 130 -24.12 14.50 5.71
C ALA A 130 -25.38 13.81 5.19
N GLU A 131 -25.24 12.54 4.82
CA GLU A 131 -26.34 11.68 4.38
C GLU A 131 -26.45 10.47 5.30
N VAL A 132 -27.69 10.12 5.69
CA VAL A 132 -27.96 8.93 6.50
C VAL A 132 -27.62 7.69 5.67
N VAL A 133 -26.85 6.79 6.25
CA VAL A 133 -26.53 5.50 5.64
C VAL A 133 -27.51 4.46 6.17
N ALA A 134 -28.37 3.95 5.28
CA ALA A 134 -29.35 2.94 5.63
C ALA A 134 -28.71 1.56 5.74
N PHE A 135 -29.03 0.83 6.81
CA PHE A 135 -28.58 -0.53 7.03
C PHE A 135 -29.76 -1.41 7.46
N GLY A 136 -29.69 -2.70 7.14
CA GLY A 136 -30.57 -3.69 7.77
C GLY A 136 -30.34 -3.71 9.30
N ALA A 137 -31.40 -3.98 10.07
CA ALA A 137 -31.32 -4.03 11.53
C ALA A 137 -30.21 -4.98 12.01
N ASP A 138 -30.04 -6.10 11.31
CA ASP A 138 -29.09 -7.18 11.63
C ASP A 138 -27.72 -7.01 10.95
N ALA A 139 -27.45 -5.87 10.29
CA ALA A 139 -26.16 -5.63 9.64
C ALA A 139 -25.04 -5.56 10.68
N THR A 140 -24.05 -6.44 10.57
CA THR A 140 -22.84 -6.45 11.40
C THR A 140 -22.03 -5.18 11.21
N ILE A 141 -21.15 -4.84 12.16
CA ILE A 141 -20.23 -3.70 12.01
C ILE A 141 -19.39 -3.81 10.75
N GLY A 142 -18.89 -5.01 10.40
CA GLY A 142 -18.15 -5.22 9.15
C GLY A 142 -18.98 -4.88 7.91
N ALA A 143 -20.23 -5.35 7.85
CA ALA A 143 -21.14 -5.01 6.76
C ALA A 143 -21.42 -3.50 6.68
N ARG A 144 -21.52 -2.83 7.84
CA ARG A 144 -21.71 -1.37 7.92
C ARG A 144 -20.46 -0.60 7.48
N ALA A 145 -19.28 -1.08 7.84
CA ALA A 145 -18.01 -0.46 7.49
C ALA A 145 -17.84 -0.35 5.96
N ASN A 146 -18.32 -1.34 5.21
CA ASN A 146 -18.25 -1.37 3.75
C ASN A 146 -19.02 -0.22 3.06
N ALA A 147 -19.88 0.51 3.77
CA ALA A 147 -20.61 1.66 3.22
C ALA A 147 -19.82 2.99 3.26
N PHE A 148 -18.62 2.98 3.83
CA PHE A 148 -17.75 4.14 3.95
C PHE A 148 -16.42 3.89 3.24
N ALA A 149 -15.91 4.93 2.57
CA ALA A 149 -14.58 4.94 1.98
C ALA A 149 -13.57 5.56 2.97
N PRO A 150 -12.68 4.78 3.62
CA PRO A 150 -11.82 5.28 4.71
C PRO A 150 -10.87 6.39 4.24
N GLY A 151 -10.88 7.54 4.91
CA GLY A 151 -10.07 8.69 4.50
C GLY A 151 -10.69 9.60 3.43
N LEU A 152 -11.87 9.25 2.89
CA LEU A 152 -12.71 10.16 2.09
C LEU A 152 -14.01 10.48 2.79
N ASP A 153 -14.65 9.46 3.34
CA ASP A 153 -15.91 9.61 4.05
C ASP A 153 -15.64 9.81 5.54
N GLY A 154 -16.21 10.87 6.10
CA GLY A 154 -16.34 11.05 7.53
C GLY A 154 -17.57 10.32 8.05
N VAL A 155 -17.57 10.01 9.33
CA VAL A 155 -18.64 9.26 10.00
C VAL A 155 -19.26 10.13 11.08
N ILE A 156 -20.58 10.24 11.09
CA ILE A 156 -21.34 10.78 12.21
C ILE A 156 -22.15 9.63 12.82
N ALA A 157 -21.98 9.39 14.11
CA ALA A 157 -22.77 8.43 14.86
C ALA A 157 -23.65 9.15 15.88
N ARG A 158 -24.94 8.81 15.90
CA ARG A 158 -25.94 9.39 16.82
C ARG A 158 -26.68 8.32 17.59
N HIS A 159 -26.84 8.57 18.89
CA HIS A 159 -27.71 7.77 19.76
C HIS A 159 -28.26 8.66 20.89
N GLY A 160 -29.59 8.80 20.95
CA GLY A 160 -30.24 9.79 21.82
C GLY A 160 -29.76 11.22 21.52
N ASN A 161 -29.35 11.96 22.55
CA ASN A 161 -28.83 13.33 22.43
C ASN A 161 -27.33 13.39 22.13
N ARG A 162 -26.66 12.24 21.94
CA ARG A 162 -25.22 12.18 21.72
C ARG A 162 -24.91 12.14 20.24
N ARG A 163 -23.95 12.95 19.81
CA ARG A 163 -23.39 12.99 18.45
C ARG A 163 -21.89 12.87 18.55
N LEU A 164 -21.32 11.91 17.84
CA LEU A 164 -19.88 11.75 17.66
C LEU A 164 -19.56 11.89 16.18
N VAL A 165 -18.41 12.47 15.87
CA VAL A 165 -17.95 12.71 14.50
C VAL A 165 -16.51 12.24 14.40
N VAL A 166 -16.20 11.53 13.32
CA VAL A 166 -14.84 11.21 12.89
C VAL A 166 -14.67 11.79 11.49
N TYR A 167 -13.71 12.69 11.34
CA TYR A 167 -13.43 13.30 10.03
C TYR A 167 -12.57 12.39 9.17
N PRO A 168 -12.61 12.54 7.83
CA PRO A 168 -11.77 11.77 6.91
C PRO A 168 -10.30 11.71 7.30
N THR A 169 -9.69 12.81 7.78
CA THR A 169 -8.25 12.81 8.10
C THR A 169 -7.88 11.99 9.32
N GLU A 170 -8.83 11.72 10.21
CA GLU A 170 -8.59 10.92 11.40
C GLU A 170 -8.33 9.45 11.06
N PHE A 171 -8.91 8.91 9.98
CA PHE A 171 -8.66 7.51 9.56
C PHE A 171 -7.18 7.26 9.30
N PHE A 172 -6.59 8.03 8.40
CA PHE A 172 -5.22 7.82 7.98
C PHE A 172 -4.21 8.39 8.99
N SER A 173 -4.54 9.47 9.71
CA SER A 173 -3.66 10.01 10.76
C SER A 173 -3.72 9.24 12.09
N THR A 174 -4.57 8.21 12.19
CA THR A 174 -4.57 7.26 13.32
C THR A 174 -4.30 5.81 12.91
N ASN A 175 -4.16 5.55 11.60
CA ASN A 175 -4.07 4.20 11.02
C ASN A 175 -5.23 3.28 11.49
N THR A 176 -6.45 3.81 11.51
CA THR A 176 -7.65 3.04 11.91
C THR A 176 -8.51 2.70 10.69
N GLY A 177 -8.90 1.43 10.59
CA GLY A 177 -9.86 0.96 9.59
C GLY A 177 -11.29 1.29 9.99
N THR A 178 -12.21 1.32 9.02
CA THR A 178 -13.59 1.76 9.27
C THR A 178 -14.31 0.92 10.31
N ALA A 179 -14.13 -0.41 10.31
CA ALA A 179 -14.76 -1.28 11.30
C ALA A 179 -14.33 -0.93 12.73
N ASP A 180 -13.04 -0.69 12.97
CA ASP A 180 -12.50 -0.31 14.28
C ASP A 180 -12.99 1.07 14.72
N THR A 181 -13.06 2.02 13.79
CA THR A 181 -13.65 3.34 14.03
C THR A 181 -15.11 3.22 14.47
N LEU A 182 -15.92 2.40 13.77
CA LEU A 182 -17.31 2.17 14.13
C LEU A 182 -17.45 1.50 15.49
N ARG A 183 -16.64 0.49 15.81
CA ARG A 183 -16.62 -0.13 17.16
C ARG A 183 -16.33 0.89 18.25
N THR A 184 -15.34 1.76 18.03
CA THR A 184 -14.96 2.81 18.98
C THR A 184 -16.10 3.81 19.16
N LEU A 185 -16.74 4.24 18.07
CA LEU A 185 -17.90 5.13 18.14
C LEU A 185 -19.08 4.50 18.88
N MET A 186 -19.40 3.23 18.62
CA MET A 186 -20.49 2.53 19.32
C MET A 186 -20.20 2.42 20.82
N SER A 187 -18.98 1.99 21.17
CA SER A 187 -18.53 1.91 22.56
C SER A 187 -18.62 3.27 23.26
N GLN A 188 -18.14 4.34 22.61
CA GLN A 188 -18.26 5.70 23.13
C GLN A 188 -19.71 6.11 23.32
N LEU A 189 -20.64 5.74 22.43
CA LEU A 189 -22.08 5.97 22.58
C LEU A 189 -22.76 5.13 23.67
N GLY A 190 -22.04 4.19 24.29
CA GLY A 190 -22.57 3.28 25.31
C GLY A 190 -23.33 2.10 24.70
N LEU A 191 -23.01 1.72 23.47
CA LEU A 191 -23.63 0.62 22.74
C LEU A 191 -22.66 -0.56 22.62
N SER A 192 -23.17 -1.78 22.79
CA SER A 192 -22.44 -3.00 22.43
C SER A 192 -22.43 -3.20 20.91
N GLU A 193 -21.62 -4.13 20.39
CA GLU A 193 -21.67 -4.47 18.95
C GLU A 193 -23.06 -4.98 18.53
N ALA A 194 -23.75 -5.73 19.40
CA ALA A 194 -25.11 -6.22 19.16
C ALA A 194 -26.15 -5.08 19.11
N ASP A 195 -25.84 -3.95 19.75
CA ASP A 195 -26.70 -2.77 19.79
C ASP A 195 -26.35 -1.73 18.70
N ALA A 196 -25.40 -2.01 17.81
CA ALA A 196 -24.96 -1.06 16.78
C ALA A 196 -26.11 -0.59 15.86
N GLY A 197 -27.16 -1.41 15.71
CA GLY A 197 -28.39 -1.04 14.99
C GLY A 197 -29.23 0.07 15.62
N LYS A 198 -28.99 0.39 16.90
CA LYS A 198 -29.69 1.47 17.61
C LYS A 198 -29.10 2.86 17.30
N ALA A 199 -27.89 2.92 16.75
CA ALA A 199 -27.28 4.17 16.32
C ALA A 199 -27.67 4.53 14.89
N SER A 200 -27.96 5.81 14.65
CA SER A 200 -28.00 6.36 13.30
C SER A 200 -26.57 6.67 12.86
N LEU A 201 -26.21 6.22 11.66
CA LEU A 201 -24.93 6.53 11.03
C LEU A 201 -25.17 7.42 9.82
N GLU A 202 -24.43 8.52 9.75
CA GLU A 202 -24.37 9.39 8.57
C GLU A 202 -22.95 9.38 8.01
N ARG A 203 -22.81 9.59 6.70
CA ARG A 203 -21.53 9.82 6.04
C ARG A 203 -21.49 11.19 5.37
N PHE A 204 -20.31 11.77 5.24
CA PHE A 204 -20.09 13.02 4.53
C PHE A 204 -18.68 13.01 3.91
N ARG A 205 -18.40 13.87 2.93
CA ARG A 205 -17.04 14.07 2.39
C ARG A 205 -16.52 15.45 2.73
N SER A 206 -15.21 15.63 2.80
CA SER A 206 -14.58 16.93 3.05
C SER A 206 -13.67 17.36 1.90
N GLU A 207 -13.58 18.68 1.69
CA GLU A 207 -12.37 19.27 1.11
C GLU A 207 -11.29 19.28 2.19
N HIS A 208 -10.06 18.89 1.85
CA HIS A 208 -8.96 18.80 2.81
C HIS A 208 -7.67 19.37 2.21
N TRP A 209 -7.00 20.24 2.95
CA TRP A 209 -5.71 20.81 2.58
C TRP A 209 -4.93 21.25 3.82
N TYR A 210 -3.66 21.59 3.62
CA TYR A 210 -2.86 22.21 4.68
C TYR A 210 -1.92 23.31 4.15
N GLU A 211 -1.43 24.14 5.07
CA GLU A 211 -0.37 25.12 4.88
C GLU A 211 0.77 24.79 5.87
N ALA A 212 1.94 24.41 5.35
CA ALA A 212 3.07 23.93 6.16
C ALA A 212 3.63 25.00 7.10
N SER A 213 3.74 26.24 6.59
CA SER A 213 4.35 27.38 7.26
C SER A 213 3.72 28.67 6.76
N SER A 214 3.92 29.77 7.50
CA SER A 214 3.31 31.06 7.17
C SER A 214 3.63 31.56 5.76
N GLY A 215 2.62 31.66 4.89
CA GLY A 215 2.78 32.12 3.51
C GLY A 215 3.34 31.05 2.58
N GLY A 216 3.44 29.81 3.05
CA GLY A 216 3.80 28.66 2.23
C GLY A 216 2.69 28.27 1.25
N PRO A 217 3.00 27.37 0.29
CA PRO A 217 1.99 26.84 -0.61
C PRO A 217 0.92 26.06 0.16
N VAL A 218 -0.31 26.12 -0.36
CA VAL A 218 -1.40 25.27 0.13
C VAL A 218 -1.41 23.96 -0.63
N VAL A 219 -1.34 22.86 0.09
CA VAL A 219 -1.33 21.51 -0.49
C VAL A 219 -2.70 20.87 -0.30
N SER A 220 -3.39 20.60 -1.41
CA SER A 220 -4.68 19.92 -1.39
C SER A 220 -4.48 18.42 -1.31
N LEU A 221 -5.23 17.76 -0.45
CA LEU A 221 -5.04 16.36 -0.12
C LEU A 221 -6.34 15.57 -0.24
N ARG A 222 -6.20 14.35 -0.74
CA ARG A 222 -7.26 13.35 -0.84
C ARG A 222 -6.77 12.07 -0.17
N ARG A 223 -7.44 11.65 0.91
CA ARG A 223 -6.93 10.59 1.83
C ARG A 223 -5.49 10.84 2.33
N GLY A 224 -5.13 12.11 2.51
CA GLY A 224 -3.76 12.47 2.92
C GLY A 224 -2.72 12.26 1.82
N MET A 225 -3.13 12.20 0.55
CA MET A 225 -2.25 12.12 -0.62
C MET A 225 -2.52 13.28 -1.58
N THR A 226 -1.49 13.71 -2.30
CA THR A 226 -1.69 14.52 -3.51
C THR A 226 -2.07 13.59 -4.67
N ALA A 227 -2.85 14.04 -5.65
CA ALA A 227 -3.19 13.16 -6.77
C ALA A 227 -1.96 12.91 -7.67
N VAL A 228 -1.91 11.73 -8.29
CA VAL A 228 -1.05 11.43 -9.43
C VAL A 228 -1.96 11.33 -10.65
N GLU A 229 -1.95 12.27 -11.57
CA GLU A 229 -2.83 12.16 -12.73
C GLU A 229 -2.34 11.07 -13.71
N GLY A 230 -3.26 10.53 -14.52
CA GLY A 230 -3.00 9.34 -15.33
C GLY A 230 -1.96 9.53 -16.44
N ASP A 231 -1.90 10.73 -17.00
CA ASP A 231 -0.96 11.16 -18.03
C ASP A 231 0.41 11.61 -17.47
N GLU A 232 0.50 11.87 -16.16
CA GLU A 232 1.73 12.28 -15.50
C GLU A 232 2.71 11.13 -15.23
N LEU A 233 2.37 9.90 -15.64
CA LEU A 233 3.25 8.74 -15.47
C LEU A 233 4.22 8.62 -16.66
N ASP A 234 5.32 9.39 -16.58
CA ASP A 234 6.43 9.34 -17.53
C ASP A 234 7.66 8.60 -16.97
N ARG A 235 8.71 8.48 -17.81
CA ARG A 235 9.98 7.82 -17.43
C ARG A 235 10.62 8.50 -16.21
N VAL A 236 10.66 9.83 -16.18
CA VAL A 236 11.34 10.61 -15.14
C VAL A 236 10.68 10.39 -13.78
N ARG A 237 9.34 10.42 -13.74
CA ARG A 237 8.58 10.17 -12.51
C ARG A 237 8.73 8.74 -12.02
N LEU A 238 8.71 7.74 -12.92
CA LEU A 238 8.97 6.35 -12.53
C LEU A 238 10.37 6.19 -11.93
N THR A 239 11.40 6.74 -12.59
CA THR A 239 12.77 6.67 -12.07
C THR A 239 12.87 7.32 -10.70
N ARG A 240 12.32 8.53 -10.53
CA ARG A 240 12.30 9.21 -9.22
C ARG A 240 11.58 8.39 -8.14
N ALA A 241 10.49 7.71 -8.48
CA ALA A 241 9.77 6.86 -7.55
C ALA A 241 10.59 5.61 -7.17
N ILE A 242 11.29 5.00 -8.14
CA ILE A 242 12.21 3.88 -7.92
C ILE A 242 13.37 4.31 -7.01
N ASP A 243 14.01 5.44 -7.29
CA ASP A 243 15.13 5.96 -6.51
C ASP A 243 14.72 6.24 -5.07
N ALA A 244 13.61 6.98 -4.87
CA ALA A 244 13.11 7.29 -3.54
C ALA A 244 12.72 6.03 -2.72
N LEU A 245 12.19 5.01 -3.39
CA LEU A 245 11.85 3.73 -2.75
C LEU A 245 13.10 2.90 -2.44
N GLY A 246 14.09 2.93 -3.31
CA GLY A 246 15.41 2.33 -3.08
C GLY A 246 16.09 2.97 -1.87
N ASP A 247 16.19 4.29 -1.84
CA ASP A 247 16.74 5.05 -0.72
C ASP A 247 16.01 4.74 0.59
N HIS A 248 14.68 4.70 0.56
CA HIS A 248 13.85 4.33 1.71
C HIS A 248 14.21 2.94 2.26
N LEU A 249 14.31 1.93 1.39
CA LEU A 249 14.64 0.57 1.82
C LEU A 249 16.07 0.46 2.34
N LEU A 250 17.04 1.11 1.67
CA LEU A 250 18.44 1.11 2.08
C LEU A 250 18.64 1.79 3.43
N GLY A 251 17.95 2.91 3.67
CA GLY A 251 17.98 3.63 4.95
C GLY A 251 17.42 2.84 6.14
N ARG A 252 16.69 1.75 5.87
CA ARG A 252 16.08 0.89 6.90
C ARG A 252 16.88 -0.38 7.21
N GLN A 253 18.05 -0.56 6.60
CA GLN A 253 18.91 -1.67 6.95
C GLN A 253 19.57 -1.43 8.32
N GLN A 254 19.42 -2.41 9.21
CA GLN A 254 19.97 -2.42 10.54
C GLN A 254 21.42 -2.93 10.53
N SER A 255 22.14 -2.73 11.64
CA SER A 255 23.50 -3.23 11.82
C SER A 255 23.61 -4.76 11.80
N SER A 256 22.50 -5.47 12.02
CA SER A 256 22.39 -6.93 11.86
C SER A 256 22.48 -7.39 10.40
N GLY A 257 22.32 -6.48 9.42
CA GLY A 257 22.17 -6.80 8.02
C GLY A 257 20.72 -7.05 7.59
N PHE A 258 19.79 -7.23 8.52
CA PHE A 258 18.35 -7.25 8.23
C PHE A 258 17.77 -5.83 8.14
N PHE A 259 16.57 -5.71 7.59
CA PHE A 259 15.82 -4.46 7.49
C PHE A 259 14.75 -4.39 8.59
N SER A 260 14.37 -3.19 9.03
CA SER A 260 13.19 -3.02 9.88
C SER A 260 11.92 -3.47 9.14
N TYR A 261 11.16 -4.43 9.67
CA TYR A 261 10.04 -5.05 8.95
C TYR A 261 8.87 -4.09 8.68
N GLU A 262 8.27 -3.53 9.72
CA GLU A 262 7.14 -2.59 9.62
C GLU A 262 7.48 -1.29 10.33
N TYR A 263 7.06 -0.16 9.75
CA TYR A 263 7.07 1.15 10.38
C TYR A 263 5.65 1.73 10.36
N ASP A 264 5.22 2.28 11.49
CA ASP A 264 3.97 3.03 11.65
C ASP A 264 4.31 4.54 11.74
N PRO A 265 4.15 5.31 10.65
CA PRO A 265 4.50 6.73 10.64
C PRO A 265 3.65 7.60 11.56
N VAL A 266 2.47 7.12 11.96
CA VAL A 266 1.59 7.85 12.87
C VAL A 266 2.13 7.76 14.30
N ARG A 267 2.62 6.58 14.68
CA ARG A 267 3.10 6.29 16.04
C ARG A 267 4.59 6.50 16.21
N ASP A 268 5.31 6.72 15.10
CA ASP A 268 6.77 6.70 15.04
C ASP A 268 7.33 5.43 15.69
N ALA A 269 6.80 4.29 15.25
CA ALA A 269 7.09 3.00 15.86
C ALA A 269 7.49 1.97 14.81
N TYR A 270 8.56 1.24 15.12
CA TYR A 270 9.02 0.09 14.34
C TYR A 270 8.56 -1.20 15.00
N ASP A 271 8.26 -2.20 14.19
CA ASP A 271 8.16 -3.58 14.66
C ASP A 271 9.56 -4.16 14.91
N SER A 272 9.71 -4.93 15.99
CA SER A 272 11.01 -5.41 16.48
C SER A 272 11.40 -6.78 15.94
N GLU A 273 10.47 -7.58 15.44
CA GLU A 273 10.77 -8.96 15.02
C GLU A 273 11.04 -9.08 13.51
N PRO A 274 12.15 -9.70 13.10
CA PRO A 274 12.43 -9.95 11.69
C PRO A 274 11.54 -11.08 11.18
N GLU A 275 10.67 -10.77 10.22
CA GLU A 275 10.00 -11.81 9.43
C GLU A 275 10.97 -12.32 8.35
N PHE A 276 11.55 -13.50 8.56
CA PHE A 276 12.66 -14.02 7.73
C PHE A 276 12.30 -14.19 6.24
N VAL A 277 11.07 -14.55 5.89
CA VAL A 277 10.64 -14.65 4.48
C VAL A 277 10.67 -13.25 3.85
N ARG A 278 10.17 -12.25 4.58
CA ARG A 278 10.13 -10.85 4.13
C ARG A 278 11.53 -10.26 4.01
N GLN A 279 12.47 -10.63 4.90
CA GLN A 279 13.88 -10.26 4.80
C GLN A 279 14.54 -10.81 3.53
N ALA A 280 14.32 -12.09 3.22
CA ALA A 280 14.85 -12.71 2.01
C ALA A 280 14.24 -12.09 0.74
N GLY A 281 12.94 -11.76 0.77
CA GLY A 281 12.27 -11.02 -0.29
C GLY A 281 12.83 -9.63 -0.51
N ALA A 282 13.16 -8.91 0.57
CA ALA A 282 13.82 -7.60 0.48
C ALA A 282 15.22 -7.71 -0.13
N ALA A 283 16.00 -8.73 0.25
CA ALA A 283 17.30 -8.99 -0.35
C ALA A 283 17.18 -9.20 -1.87
N ALA A 284 16.16 -9.93 -2.32
CA ALA A 284 15.89 -10.11 -3.75
C ALA A 284 15.50 -8.80 -4.44
N ALA A 285 14.63 -7.98 -3.82
CA ALA A 285 14.25 -6.69 -4.38
C ALA A 285 15.43 -5.72 -4.52
N ILE A 286 16.30 -5.65 -3.50
CA ILE A 286 17.50 -4.81 -3.52
C ILE A 286 18.55 -5.35 -4.50
N ALA A 287 18.64 -6.67 -4.68
CA ALA A 287 19.50 -7.26 -5.71
C ALA A 287 19.04 -6.86 -7.12
N VAL A 288 17.73 -6.85 -7.39
CA VAL A 288 17.16 -6.34 -8.66
C VAL A 288 17.48 -4.86 -8.85
N LEU A 289 17.37 -4.03 -7.81
CA LEU A 289 17.77 -2.62 -7.87
C LEU A 289 19.26 -2.48 -8.19
N ALA A 290 20.12 -3.25 -7.50
CA ALA A 290 21.56 -3.24 -7.70
C ALA A 290 21.98 -3.57 -9.13
N ALA A 291 21.24 -4.44 -9.82
CA ALA A 291 21.49 -4.76 -11.22
C ALA A 291 21.08 -3.65 -12.21
N ARG A 292 20.39 -2.60 -11.73
CA ARG A 292 19.81 -1.52 -12.55
C ARG A 292 20.27 -0.12 -12.16
N THR A 293 21.18 0.00 -11.19
CA THR A 293 21.72 1.27 -10.72
C THR A 293 23.23 1.25 -10.70
N ASP A 294 23.84 2.39 -11.01
CA ASP A 294 25.26 2.58 -10.79
C ASP A 294 25.52 2.78 -9.28
N GLY A 295 26.45 1.99 -8.72
CA GLY A 295 26.91 2.15 -7.35
C GLY A 295 26.82 0.88 -6.49
N ASP A 296 27.71 0.80 -5.50
CA ASP A 296 27.88 -0.41 -4.70
C ASP A 296 26.91 -0.52 -3.53
N ALA A 297 26.16 0.56 -3.20
CA ALA A 297 25.33 0.61 -2.01
C ALA A 297 24.18 -0.43 -2.03
N PRO A 298 23.36 -0.54 -3.09
CA PRO A 298 22.34 -1.59 -3.18
C PRO A 298 22.94 -3.00 -3.17
N ALA A 299 24.01 -3.25 -3.95
CA ALA A 299 24.67 -4.55 -4.00
C ALA A 299 25.21 -4.96 -2.62
N SER A 300 25.87 -4.03 -1.92
CA SER A 300 26.39 -4.25 -0.57
C SER A 300 25.27 -4.50 0.44
N ALA A 301 24.15 -3.79 0.33
CA ALA A 301 23.00 -4.00 1.21
C ALA A 301 22.37 -5.39 0.98
N ALA A 302 22.11 -5.78 -0.27
CA ALA A 302 21.63 -7.13 -0.59
C ALA A 302 22.59 -8.20 -0.07
N ARG A 303 23.90 -8.03 -0.28
CA ARG A 303 24.94 -8.97 0.20
C ARG A 303 24.90 -9.15 1.72
N ARG A 304 24.80 -8.06 2.50
CA ARG A 304 24.72 -8.17 3.98
C ARG A 304 23.53 -9.00 4.44
N THR A 305 22.35 -8.78 3.85
CA THR A 305 21.15 -9.57 4.19
C THR A 305 21.27 -11.03 3.75
N ILE A 306 21.86 -11.27 2.57
CA ILE A 306 22.17 -12.61 2.06
C ILE A 306 23.08 -13.35 3.05
N GLU A 307 24.20 -12.73 3.44
CA GLU A 307 25.18 -13.31 4.35
C GLU A 307 24.57 -13.64 5.72
N GLU A 308 23.67 -12.78 6.22
CA GLU A 308 22.96 -13.04 7.46
C GLU A 308 22.09 -14.30 7.37
N HIS A 309 21.30 -14.44 6.30
CA HIS A 309 20.51 -15.67 6.08
C HIS A 309 21.39 -16.91 5.89
N LEU A 310 22.55 -16.79 5.24
CA LEU A 310 23.46 -17.91 4.99
C LEU A 310 24.06 -18.51 6.27
N LYS A 311 24.01 -17.83 7.42
CA LYS A 311 24.31 -18.43 8.74
C LYS A 311 23.36 -19.60 9.06
N GLY A 312 22.14 -19.56 8.51
CA GLY A 312 21.14 -20.61 8.59
C GLY A 312 21.33 -21.75 7.57
N LEU A 313 22.34 -21.72 6.70
CA LEU A 313 22.52 -22.75 5.68
C LEU A 313 22.72 -24.14 6.30
N ARG A 314 21.87 -25.11 5.92
CA ARG A 314 21.96 -26.50 6.36
C ARG A 314 21.90 -27.43 5.15
N ALA A 315 22.78 -28.41 5.12
CA ALA A 315 22.74 -29.49 4.15
C ALA A 315 21.66 -30.51 4.53
N PHE A 316 21.15 -31.25 3.54
CA PHE A 316 20.39 -32.46 3.83
C PHE A 316 21.33 -33.54 4.41
N PRO A 317 20.90 -34.31 5.42
CA PRO A 317 21.77 -35.31 6.06
C PRO A 317 22.33 -36.37 5.09
N ASP A 318 21.59 -36.68 4.03
CA ASP A 318 21.92 -37.69 3.04
C ASP A 318 22.32 -37.12 1.67
N ASP A 319 22.48 -35.80 1.57
CA ASP A 319 22.85 -35.10 0.35
C ASP A 319 23.51 -33.75 0.67
N ALA A 320 24.84 -33.74 0.72
CA ALA A 320 25.63 -32.54 1.03
C ALA A 320 25.47 -31.43 -0.02
N GLU A 321 25.09 -31.81 -1.25
CA GLU A 321 24.90 -30.93 -2.38
C GLU A 321 23.50 -30.30 -2.40
N ALA A 322 22.55 -30.80 -1.61
CA ALA A 322 21.26 -30.16 -1.39
C ALA A 322 21.28 -29.39 -0.07
N ALA A 323 20.77 -28.16 -0.05
CA ALA A 323 20.72 -27.33 1.15
C ALA A 323 19.45 -26.48 1.25
N PHE A 324 19.15 -26.03 2.46
CA PHE A 324 18.08 -25.08 2.75
C PHE A 324 18.53 -24.09 3.83
N ILE A 325 17.73 -23.06 4.06
CA ILE A 325 17.95 -22.08 5.12
C ILE A 325 17.09 -22.44 6.32
N ALA A 326 17.75 -22.85 7.40
CA ALA A 326 17.11 -23.05 8.69
C ALA A 326 16.87 -21.69 9.37
N THR A 327 15.66 -21.50 9.90
CA THR A 327 15.28 -20.31 10.66
C THR A 327 15.41 -20.58 12.17
N PRO A 328 15.68 -19.56 13.00
CA PRO A 328 15.84 -19.72 14.44
C PRO A 328 14.63 -20.35 15.16
N ASP A 329 13.43 -20.17 14.63
CA ASP A 329 12.18 -20.76 15.13
C ASP A 329 12.00 -22.24 14.73
N GLY A 330 12.88 -22.78 13.89
CA GLY A 330 12.81 -24.15 13.37
C GLY A 330 11.69 -24.39 12.35
N ALA A 331 10.94 -23.35 11.94
CA ALA A 331 9.85 -23.49 10.97
C ALA A 331 10.37 -23.77 9.55
N ASN A 332 11.58 -23.30 9.23
CA ASN A 332 12.30 -23.51 7.97
C ASN A 332 11.40 -23.34 6.73
N PRO A 333 10.67 -22.22 6.61
CA PRO A 333 9.71 -22.02 5.53
C PRO A 333 10.41 -22.08 4.17
N LEU A 334 9.76 -22.74 3.20
CA LEU A 334 10.26 -22.83 1.83
C LEU A 334 10.56 -21.44 1.24
N GLY A 335 9.72 -20.45 1.55
CA GLY A 335 9.85 -19.08 1.05
C GLY A 335 11.19 -18.42 1.39
N VAL A 336 11.77 -18.65 2.56
CA VAL A 336 13.10 -18.09 2.92
C VAL A 336 14.18 -18.62 1.97
N THR A 337 14.20 -19.94 1.76
CA THR A 337 15.19 -20.58 0.89
C THR A 337 14.99 -20.16 -0.57
N ALA A 338 13.73 -20.09 -1.02
CA ALA A 338 13.37 -19.68 -2.37
C ALA A 338 13.76 -18.23 -2.65
N LEU A 339 13.34 -17.29 -1.81
CA LEU A 339 13.62 -15.86 -2.00
C LEU A 339 15.11 -15.55 -1.82
N LEU A 340 15.84 -16.27 -0.96
CA LEU A 340 17.29 -16.14 -0.90
C LEU A 340 17.97 -16.65 -2.18
N ALA A 341 17.53 -17.80 -2.72
CA ALA A 341 18.04 -18.31 -3.99
C ALA A 341 17.76 -17.34 -5.15
N LEU A 342 16.58 -16.70 -5.15
CA LEU A 342 16.25 -15.63 -6.08
C LEU A 342 17.18 -14.42 -5.90
N ALA A 343 17.43 -13.96 -4.67
CA ALA A 343 18.36 -12.87 -4.39
C ALA A 343 19.78 -13.16 -4.91
N LEU A 344 20.29 -14.38 -4.70
CA LEU A 344 21.59 -14.83 -5.21
C LEU A 344 21.64 -14.90 -6.75
N ALA A 345 20.50 -15.08 -7.42
CA ALA A 345 20.40 -15.10 -8.88
C ALA A 345 20.32 -13.68 -9.46
N GLU A 346 19.60 -12.76 -8.81
CA GLU A 346 19.42 -11.38 -9.27
C GLU A 346 20.60 -10.46 -8.88
N HIS A 347 21.44 -10.85 -7.93
CA HIS A 347 22.56 -10.03 -7.48
C HIS A 347 23.60 -9.82 -8.60
N PRO A 348 24.18 -8.61 -8.78
CA PRO A 348 25.18 -8.35 -9.82
C PRO A 348 26.36 -9.34 -9.84
N SER A 349 26.84 -9.75 -8.65
CA SER A 349 27.81 -10.84 -8.45
C SER A 349 27.24 -12.27 -8.48
N ALA A 350 26.19 -12.56 -9.26
CA ALA A 350 25.52 -13.88 -9.26
C ALA A 350 26.48 -15.06 -9.53
N ALA A 351 27.59 -14.84 -10.24
CA ALA A 351 28.61 -15.84 -10.48
C ALA A 351 29.36 -16.26 -9.20
N GLU A 352 29.67 -15.31 -8.30
CA GLU A 352 30.30 -15.60 -7.00
C GLU A 352 29.41 -16.49 -6.13
N PHE A 353 28.09 -16.33 -6.26
CA PHE A 353 27.09 -17.07 -5.51
C PHE A 353 26.65 -18.39 -6.15
N ALA A 354 27.19 -18.77 -7.31
CA ALA A 354 26.70 -19.92 -8.08
C ALA A 354 26.73 -21.23 -7.29
N ALA A 355 27.79 -21.48 -6.51
CA ALA A 355 27.92 -22.71 -5.73
C ALA A 355 26.84 -22.83 -4.65
N VAL A 356 26.63 -21.78 -3.85
CA VAL A 356 25.62 -21.79 -2.79
C VAL A 356 24.21 -21.79 -3.36
N ARG A 357 23.95 -21.00 -4.41
CA ARG A 357 22.67 -20.98 -5.12
C ARG A 357 22.32 -22.38 -5.63
N GLY A 358 23.24 -23.06 -6.31
CA GLY A 358 23.03 -24.41 -6.83
C GLY A 358 22.62 -25.43 -5.74
N ARG A 359 23.16 -25.29 -4.52
CA ARG A 359 22.76 -26.15 -3.39
C ARG A 359 21.33 -25.87 -2.92
N LEU A 360 20.91 -24.60 -2.87
CA LEU A 360 19.54 -24.22 -2.53
C LEU A 360 18.53 -24.69 -3.59
N ILE A 361 18.88 -24.55 -4.88
CA ILE A 361 18.08 -25.06 -5.99
C ILE A 361 17.88 -26.58 -5.89
N ARG A 362 18.95 -27.34 -5.65
CA ARG A 362 18.87 -28.79 -5.40
C ARG A 362 18.03 -29.12 -4.18
N GLY A 363 18.16 -28.36 -3.10
CA GLY A 363 17.32 -28.50 -1.90
C GLY A 363 15.83 -28.34 -2.20
N MET A 364 15.43 -27.31 -2.94
CA MET A 364 14.04 -27.13 -3.35
C MET A 364 13.55 -28.28 -4.23
N LEU A 365 14.29 -28.65 -5.29
CA LEU A 365 13.91 -29.76 -6.17
C LEU A 365 13.76 -31.08 -5.42
N ARG A 366 14.61 -31.34 -4.41
CA ARG A 366 14.53 -32.50 -3.54
C ARG A 366 13.31 -32.46 -2.60
N LEU A 367 12.89 -31.27 -2.17
CA LEU A 367 11.69 -31.09 -1.35
C LEU A 367 10.41 -31.39 -2.14
N GLN A 368 10.41 -31.16 -3.46
CA GLN A 368 9.24 -31.37 -4.31
C GLN A 368 8.80 -32.83 -4.31
N ALA A 369 7.51 -33.07 -4.05
CA ALA A 369 6.92 -34.40 -4.11
C ALA A 369 6.84 -34.92 -5.55
N PRO A 370 6.76 -36.25 -5.76
CA PRO A 370 6.55 -36.83 -7.09
C PRO A 370 5.31 -36.31 -7.82
N SER A 371 4.28 -35.87 -7.09
CA SER A 371 3.06 -35.25 -7.65
C SER A 371 3.28 -33.83 -8.18
N GLY A 372 4.44 -33.22 -7.97
CA GLY A 372 4.74 -31.83 -8.31
C GLY A 372 4.51 -30.82 -7.19
N LEU A 373 3.78 -31.21 -6.14
CA LEU A 373 3.52 -30.41 -4.94
C LEU A 373 4.82 -30.08 -4.19
N PHE A 374 4.97 -28.83 -3.75
CA PHE A 374 5.98 -28.46 -2.75
C PHE A 374 5.39 -28.46 -1.34
N PRO A 375 5.97 -29.24 -0.40
CA PRO A 375 5.88 -28.92 1.02
C PRO A 375 6.33 -27.48 1.28
N THR A 376 5.65 -26.76 2.18
CA THR A 376 5.92 -25.33 2.45
C THR A 376 6.94 -25.12 3.58
N ALA A 377 7.59 -26.18 4.04
CA ALA A 377 8.65 -26.12 5.04
C ALA A 377 9.66 -27.24 4.81
N PHE A 378 10.92 -26.96 5.08
CA PHE A 378 12.01 -27.93 5.06
C PHE A 378 12.07 -28.72 6.38
N PRO A 379 12.58 -29.97 6.36
CA PRO A 379 12.77 -30.77 7.56
C PRO A 379 13.57 -30.03 8.67
N PRO A 380 13.33 -30.33 9.96
CA PRO A 380 12.38 -31.34 10.46
C PRO A 380 10.91 -30.89 10.42
N ALA A 381 10.63 -29.62 10.09
CA ALA A 381 9.28 -29.12 9.94
C ALA A 381 8.58 -29.76 8.72
N ARG A 382 7.25 -29.79 8.76
CA ARG A 382 6.39 -30.14 7.63
C ARG A 382 5.16 -29.25 7.69
N SER A 383 4.88 -28.55 6.61
CA SER A 383 3.71 -27.69 6.50
C SER A 383 3.21 -27.69 5.07
N LEU A 384 1.91 -27.46 4.92
CA LEU A 384 1.25 -27.14 3.65
C LEU A 384 0.41 -25.85 3.79
N ALA A 385 0.58 -25.08 4.87
CA ALA A 385 -0.29 -23.95 5.16
C ALA A 385 -0.14 -22.80 4.15
N ALA A 386 1.03 -22.66 3.53
CA ALA A 386 1.39 -21.54 2.65
C ALA A 386 1.47 -21.93 1.17
N GLN A 387 0.60 -22.85 0.69
CA GLN A 387 0.60 -23.31 -0.71
C GLN A 387 0.39 -22.19 -1.73
N ASP A 388 -0.28 -21.11 -1.33
CA ASP A 388 -0.53 -19.96 -2.20
C ASP A 388 0.67 -19.00 -2.31
N TYR A 389 1.74 -19.21 -1.54
CA TYR A 389 2.90 -18.31 -1.50
C TYR A 389 4.18 -19.06 -1.91
N PHE A 390 4.66 -19.93 -1.04
CA PHE A 390 6.05 -20.42 -1.12
C PHE A 390 6.35 -21.28 -2.35
N PRO A 391 5.42 -22.11 -2.88
CA PRO A 391 5.70 -22.83 -4.11
C PRO A 391 5.91 -21.91 -5.32
N GLY A 392 5.16 -20.82 -5.42
CA GLY A 392 5.34 -19.84 -6.49
C GLY A 392 6.68 -19.11 -6.36
N GLU A 393 7.09 -18.75 -5.14
CA GLU A 393 8.42 -18.20 -4.86
C GLU A 393 9.54 -19.19 -5.24
N ALA A 394 9.35 -20.47 -4.93
CA ALA A 394 10.30 -21.53 -5.29
C ALA A 394 10.43 -21.69 -6.82
N PHE A 395 9.31 -21.75 -7.54
CA PHE A 395 9.34 -21.76 -9.00
C PHE A 395 9.99 -20.50 -9.58
N LEU A 396 9.73 -19.32 -9.01
CA LEU A 396 10.36 -18.09 -9.50
C LEU A 396 11.89 -18.13 -9.33
N ALA A 397 12.38 -18.63 -8.20
CA ALA A 397 13.80 -18.84 -7.97
C ALA A 397 14.41 -19.89 -8.93
N LEU A 398 13.69 -20.99 -9.18
CA LEU A 398 14.09 -22.00 -10.18
C LEU A 398 14.17 -21.39 -11.59
N ALA A 399 13.20 -20.56 -11.98
CA ALA A 399 13.21 -19.88 -13.28
C ALA A 399 14.36 -18.86 -13.42
N ALA A 400 14.70 -18.19 -12.31
CA ALA A 400 15.85 -17.29 -12.25
C ALA A 400 17.17 -18.04 -12.43
N ASP A 401 17.36 -19.16 -11.72
CA ASP A 401 18.54 -20.01 -11.89
C ASP A 401 18.61 -20.61 -13.30
N PHE A 402 17.50 -21.09 -13.86
CA PHE A 402 17.45 -21.61 -15.24
C PHE A 402 17.87 -20.56 -16.27
N THR A 403 17.59 -19.27 -16.02
CA THR A 403 18.01 -18.17 -16.89
C THR A 403 19.54 -18.02 -16.91
N LEU A 404 20.21 -18.27 -15.78
CA LEU A 404 21.67 -18.19 -15.65
C LEU A 404 22.37 -19.48 -16.09
N ALA A 405 21.79 -20.62 -15.75
CA ALA A 405 22.33 -21.96 -15.99
C ALA A 405 21.19 -22.94 -16.31
N PRO A 406 20.79 -23.05 -17.59
CA PRO A 406 19.74 -23.98 -18.00
C PRO A 406 20.07 -25.41 -17.55
N SER A 407 19.10 -26.07 -16.89
CA SER A 407 19.28 -27.44 -16.40
C SER A 407 18.03 -28.28 -16.59
N GLN A 408 18.23 -29.55 -16.95
CA GLN A 408 17.12 -30.50 -17.13
C GLN A 408 16.37 -30.72 -15.82
N ALA A 409 17.07 -30.75 -14.68
CA ALA A 409 16.45 -30.97 -13.37
C ALA A 409 15.44 -29.86 -13.01
N VAL A 410 15.72 -28.59 -13.36
CA VAL A 410 14.78 -27.49 -13.17
C VAL A 410 13.58 -27.64 -14.10
N ASN A 411 13.81 -27.94 -15.38
CA ASN A 411 12.71 -28.22 -16.33
C ASN A 411 11.81 -29.34 -15.80
N ASP A 412 12.37 -30.47 -15.40
CA ASP A 412 11.62 -31.60 -14.84
C ASP A 412 10.83 -31.20 -13.59
N GLY A 413 11.35 -30.26 -12.79
CA GLY A 413 10.64 -29.68 -11.65
C GLY A 413 9.38 -28.92 -12.04
N PHE A 414 9.46 -28.08 -13.08
CA PHE A 414 8.29 -27.39 -13.65
C PHE A 414 7.31 -28.38 -14.30
N ASP A 415 7.80 -29.37 -15.03
CA ASP A 415 6.99 -30.40 -15.69
C ASP A 415 6.14 -31.18 -14.68
N ARG A 416 6.74 -31.57 -13.54
CA ARG A 416 5.99 -32.19 -12.43
C ARG A 416 4.96 -31.23 -11.84
N GLY A 417 5.34 -29.97 -11.66
CA GLY A 417 4.54 -28.96 -10.97
C GLY A 417 3.31 -28.49 -11.72
N ILE A 418 3.40 -28.30 -13.04
CA ILE A 418 2.39 -27.54 -13.79
C ILE A 418 1.00 -28.16 -13.74
N GLY A 419 0.90 -29.49 -13.81
CA GLY A 419 -0.38 -30.19 -13.71
C GLY A 419 -1.08 -29.91 -12.38
N TRP A 420 -0.36 -30.13 -11.27
CA TRP A 420 -0.86 -29.94 -9.91
C TRP A 420 -1.25 -28.48 -9.64
N TYR A 421 -0.36 -27.53 -9.97
CA TYR A 421 -0.58 -26.12 -9.65
C TYR A 421 -1.64 -25.46 -10.52
N ARG A 422 -1.82 -25.91 -11.76
CA ARG A 422 -2.94 -25.47 -12.59
C ARG A 422 -4.28 -25.96 -12.06
N GLU A 423 -4.35 -27.19 -11.56
CA GLU A 423 -5.55 -27.71 -10.90
C GLU A 423 -5.85 -26.94 -9.61
N HIS A 424 -4.86 -26.79 -8.73
CA HIS A 424 -4.99 -26.00 -7.48
C HIS A 424 -5.53 -24.59 -7.74
N PHE A 425 -4.98 -23.89 -8.75
CA PHE A 425 -5.48 -22.57 -9.15
C PHE A 425 -6.95 -22.58 -9.54
N ARG A 426 -7.36 -23.54 -10.37
CA ARG A 426 -8.73 -23.59 -10.89
C ARG A 426 -9.74 -23.94 -9.81
N GLU A 427 -9.35 -24.77 -8.84
CA GLU A 427 -10.17 -25.10 -7.68
C GLU A 427 -10.25 -23.97 -6.66
N ARG A 428 -9.13 -23.29 -6.42
CA ARG A 428 -8.99 -22.28 -5.37
C ARG A 428 -8.09 -21.13 -5.83
N PRO A 429 -8.58 -20.25 -6.72
CA PRO A 429 -7.78 -19.11 -7.15
C PRO A 429 -7.59 -18.16 -5.98
N SER A 430 -6.36 -17.67 -5.80
CA SER A 430 -6.06 -16.63 -4.81
C SER A 430 -5.07 -15.61 -5.38
N PRO A 431 -5.12 -14.34 -4.93
CA PRO A 431 -4.20 -13.31 -5.40
C PRO A 431 -2.72 -13.70 -5.21
N ALA A 432 -2.36 -14.19 -4.03
CA ALA A 432 -0.99 -14.59 -3.71
C ALA A 432 -0.47 -15.67 -4.66
N PHE A 433 -1.31 -16.69 -4.92
CA PHE A 433 -0.98 -17.78 -5.82
C PHE A 433 -0.68 -17.26 -7.23
N VAL A 434 -1.61 -16.45 -7.75
CA VAL A 434 -1.59 -15.93 -9.12
C VAL A 434 -0.34 -15.12 -9.39
N ILE A 435 0.04 -14.25 -8.46
CA ILE A 435 1.18 -13.36 -8.65
C ILE A 435 2.50 -14.12 -8.73
N TRP A 436 2.75 -15.04 -7.79
CA TRP A 436 4.04 -15.74 -7.76
C TRP A 436 4.16 -16.76 -8.89
N GLN A 437 3.12 -17.56 -9.10
CA GLN A 437 3.12 -18.57 -10.16
C GLN A 437 3.14 -17.90 -11.54
N GLY A 438 2.38 -16.83 -11.74
CA GLY A 438 2.34 -16.14 -13.03
C GLY A 438 3.70 -15.57 -13.43
N GLN A 439 4.44 -14.96 -12.49
CA GLN A 439 5.82 -14.50 -12.74
C GLN A 439 6.76 -15.68 -13.07
N ALA A 440 6.69 -16.77 -12.30
CA ALA A 440 7.56 -17.92 -12.51
C ALA A 440 7.34 -18.58 -13.87
N TYR A 441 6.09 -18.87 -14.24
CA TYR A 441 5.75 -19.47 -15.53
C TYR A 441 5.99 -18.51 -16.69
N ALA A 442 5.78 -17.20 -16.52
CA ALA A 442 6.12 -16.22 -17.55
C ALA A 442 7.63 -16.24 -17.86
N ARG A 443 8.48 -16.25 -16.82
CA ARG A 443 9.94 -16.30 -16.98
C ARG A 443 10.40 -17.60 -17.64
N MET A 444 9.87 -18.76 -17.21
CA MET A 444 10.19 -20.03 -17.87
C MET A 444 9.68 -20.10 -19.31
N ALA A 445 8.47 -19.59 -19.58
CA ALA A 445 7.89 -19.56 -20.91
C ALA A 445 8.74 -18.74 -21.89
N GLN A 446 9.29 -17.59 -21.47
CA GLN A 446 10.18 -16.79 -22.30
C GLN A 446 11.44 -17.55 -22.75
N LYS A 447 11.96 -18.45 -21.90
CA LYS A 447 13.18 -19.24 -22.20
C LYS A 447 12.91 -20.52 -22.97
N THR A 448 11.87 -21.24 -22.59
CA THR A 448 11.57 -22.59 -23.13
C THR A 448 10.64 -22.56 -24.33
N ARG A 449 9.85 -21.49 -24.49
CA ARG A 449 8.77 -21.35 -25.49
C ARG A 449 7.73 -22.47 -25.44
N ARG A 450 7.60 -23.15 -24.29
CA ARG A 450 6.58 -24.18 -24.09
C ARG A 450 5.17 -23.59 -24.06
N GLU A 451 4.29 -24.10 -24.91
CA GLU A 451 2.92 -23.60 -25.06
C GLU A 451 2.08 -23.72 -23.79
N ASP A 452 2.27 -24.78 -23.00
CA ASP A 452 1.56 -24.97 -21.75
C ASP A 452 2.00 -23.98 -20.66
N TYR A 453 3.26 -23.53 -20.68
CA TYR A 453 3.78 -22.50 -19.77
C TYR A 453 3.24 -21.13 -20.17
N ILE A 454 3.25 -20.83 -21.47
CA ILE A 454 2.69 -19.61 -22.04
C ILE A 454 1.20 -19.49 -21.69
N ALA A 455 0.42 -20.54 -21.94
CA ALA A 455 -1.01 -20.56 -21.70
C ALA A 455 -1.33 -20.36 -20.21
N PHE A 456 -0.59 -21.01 -19.31
CA PHE A 456 -0.84 -20.87 -17.87
C PHE A 456 -0.45 -19.49 -17.34
N ALA A 457 0.68 -18.92 -17.79
CA ALA A 457 1.07 -17.56 -17.42
C ALA A 457 -0.01 -16.53 -17.83
N PHE A 458 -0.55 -16.64 -19.05
CA PHE A 458 -1.65 -15.77 -19.48
C PHE A 458 -2.97 -16.03 -18.75
N GLU A 459 -3.30 -17.29 -18.44
CA GLU A 459 -4.49 -17.62 -17.63
C GLU A 459 -4.45 -16.91 -16.26
N LEU A 460 -3.29 -16.89 -15.60
CA LEU A 460 -3.06 -16.21 -14.33
C LEU A 460 -3.12 -14.68 -14.47
N ALA A 461 -2.46 -14.11 -15.50
CA ALA A 461 -2.48 -12.68 -15.76
C ALA A 461 -3.90 -12.17 -16.10
N ASP A 462 -4.65 -12.92 -16.91
CA ASP A 462 -6.04 -12.62 -17.26
C ASP A 462 -6.97 -12.69 -16.04
N TRP A 463 -6.72 -13.64 -15.12
CA TRP A 463 -7.44 -13.69 -13.85
C TRP A 463 -7.17 -12.43 -13.03
N GLY A 464 -5.90 -12.02 -12.90
CA GLY A 464 -5.51 -10.82 -12.15
C GLY A 464 -6.10 -9.54 -12.75
N ALA A 465 -6.13 -9.45 -14.08
CA ALA A 465 -6.66 -8.31 -14.82
C ALA A 465 -8.15 -8.01 -14.49
N ARG A 466 -8.94 -9.03 -14.14
CA ARG A 466 -10.35 -8.84 -13.73
C ARG A 466 -10.52 -8.06 -12.43
N GLY A 467 -9.49 -8.05 -11.57
CA GLY A 467 -9.50 -7.33 -10.31
C GLY A 467 -9.16 -5.84 -10.44
N VAL A 468 -8.70 -5.39 -11.61
CA VAL A 468 -8.25 -4.01 -11.83
C VAL A 468 -9.43 -3.05 -11.76
N ILE A 469 -9.26 -1.95 -11.04
CA ILE A 469 -10.23 -0.87 -10.94
C ILE A 469 -10.00 0.07 -12.13
N GLU A 470 -10.85 -0.05 -13.13
CA GLU A 470 -10.86 0.85 -14.28
C GLU A 470 -11.31 2.26 -13.87
N ALA A 471 -10.66 3.28 -14.45
CA ALA A 471 -11.12 4.66 -14.29
C ALA A 471 -12.51 4.81 -14.92
N GLY A 472 -13.41 5.55 -14.26
CA GLY A 472 -14.73 5.79 -14.79
C GLY A 472 -15.65 6.52 -13.81
N PRO A 473 -16.88 6.84 -14.23
CA PRO A 473 -17.86 7.51 -13.37
C PRO A 473 -18.09 6.75 -12.06
N GLY A 474 -17.97 7.45 -10.93
CA GLY A 474 -18.17 6.89 -9.59
C GLY A 474 -16.97 6.16 -8.99
N VAL A 475 -15.87 6.01 -9.74
CA VAL A 475 -14.58 5.54 -9.20
C VAL A 475 -13.78 6.74 -8.70
N ASP A 476 -13.33 6.66 -7.45
CA ASP A 476 -12.47 7.66 -6.87
C ASP A 476 -11.10 7.62 -7.60
N PRO A 477 -10.57 8.74 -8.16
CA PRO A 477 -9.39 8.71 -9.06
C PRO A 477 -8.13 8.11 -8.44
N ASP A 478 -7.95 8.24 -7.13
CA ASP A 478 -6.86 7.63 -6.36
C ASP A 478 -6.91 6.09 -6.34
N LEU A 479 -8.06 5.47 -6.68
CA LEU A 479 -8.22 4.02 -6.76
C LEU A 479 -8.03 3.44 -8.15
N ALA A 480 -8.06 4.27 -9.20
CA ALA A 480 -7.92 3.81 -10.57
C ALA A 480 -6.54 3.17 -10.79
N GLY A 481 -6.54 1.99 -11.43
CA GLY A 481 -5.37 1.14 -11.64
C GLY A 481 -5.01 0.22 -10.47
N GLY A 482 -5.63 0.43 -9.30
CA GLY A 482 -5.51 -0.49 -8.18
C GLY A 482 -6.15 -1.84 -8.48
N VAL A 483 -5.57 -2.93 -7.97
CA VAL A 483 -6.18 -4.26 -8.05
C VAL A 483 -6.92 -4.55 -6.75
N ARG A 484 -8.19 -4.95 -6.86
CA ARG A 484 -8.99 -5.44 -5.72
C ARG A 484 -8.33 -6.69 -5.15
N GLY A 485 -7.70 -6.54 -4.00
CA GLY A 485 -7.05 -7.64 -3.29
C GLY A 485 -8.01 -8.38 -2.37
N SER A 486 -7.45 -9.13 -1.43
CA SER A 486 -8.18 -9.76 -0.32
C SER A 486 -8.52 -8.79 0.82
N TYR A 487 -8.16 -7.51 0.70
CA TYR A 487 -8.42 -6.51 1.74
C TYR A 487 -9.89 -6.08 1.70
N GLU A 488 -10.53 -6.06 2.87
CA GLU A 488 -11.92 -5.61 3.04
C GLU A 488 -12.13 -4.16 2.54
N GLU A 489 -11.05 -3.37 2.48
CA GLU A 489 -11.07 -1.95 2.11
C GLU A 489 -10.78 -1.66 0.62
N GLY A 490 -10.65 -2.69 -0.24
CA GLY A 490 -10.49 -2.52 -1.69
C GLY A 490 -9.05 -2.64 -2.20
N ALA A 491 -8.62 -1.72 -3.08
CA ALA A 491 -7.28 -1.74 -3.66
C ALA A 491 -6.21 -1.21 -2.70
N GLY A 492 -5.02 -1.80 -2.74
CA GLY A 492 -3.89 -1.43 -1.90
C GLY A 492 -2.59 -2.02 -2.40
N ALA A 493 -1.64 -2.20 -1.50
CA ALA A 493 -0.27 -2.63 -1.77
C ALA A 493 -0.14 -3.93 -2.57
N SER A 494 -1.12 -4.83 -2.51
CA SER A 494 -1.13 -6.03 -3.37
C SER A 494 -1.07 -5.71 -4.87
N THR A 495 -1.46 -4.49 -5.28
CA THR A 495 -1.30 -3.99 -6.65
C THR A 495 0.17 -3.99 -7.08
N ALA A 496 1.11 -3.73 -6.18
CA ALA A 496 2.54 -3.80 -6.49
C ALA A 496 2.98 -5.20 -6.92
N SER A 497 2.44 -6.23 -6.28
CA SER A 497 2.72 -7.61 -6.63
C SER A 497 2.06 -7.98 -7.98
N PHE A 498 0.83 -7.52 -8.25
CA PHE A 498 0.20 -7.66 -9.58
C PHE A 498 0.91 -6.89 -10.68
N LEU A 499 1.51 -5.74 -10.36
CA LEU A 499 2.30 -4.96 -11.31
C LEU A 499 3.47 -5.79 -11.86
N CYS A 500 4.15 -6.57 -11.00
CA CYS A 500 5.17 -7.51 -11.44
C CYS A 500 4.62 -8.54 -12.43
N LEU A 501 3.45 -9.11 -12.14
CA LEU A 501 2.78 -10.09 -13.02
C LEU A 501 2.41 -9.47 -14.38
N PHE A 502 1.79 -8.29 -14.40
CA PHE A 502 1.39 -7.64 -15.64
C PHE A 502 2.60 -7.27 -16.50
N ALA A 503 3.69 -6.79 -15.90
CA ALA A 503 4.92 -6.51 -16.61
C ALA A 503 5.55 -7.78 -17.21
N ASP A 504 5.62 -8.88 -16.45
CA ASP A 504 6.14 -10.15 -16.96
C ASP A 504 5.25 -10.73 -18.07
N ALA A 505 3.93 -10.59 -17.96
CA ALA A 505 2.97 -11.01 -18.98
C ALA A 505 3.07 -10.17 -20.26
N ALA A 506 3.28 -8.85 -20.15
CA ALA A 506 3.53 -7.97 -21.28
C ALA A 506 4.81 -8.38 -22.02
N GLN A 507 5.90 -8.63 -21.28
CA GLN A 507 7.16 -9.07 -21.86
C GLN A 507 7.05 -10.48 -22.50
N LEU A 508 6.28 -11.38 -21.89
CA LEU A 508 6.00 -12.69 -22.49
C LEU A 508 5.20 -12.55 -23.80
N ALA A 509 4.12 -11.75 -23.80
CA ALA A 509 3.30 -11.49 -24.98
C ALA A 509 4.13 -10.94 -26.14
N ARG A 510 5.02 -9.97 -25.85
CA ARG A 510 6.01 -9.45 -26.80
C ARG A 510 6.93 -10.56 -27.34
N THR A 511 7.43 -11.43 -26.46
CA THR A 511 8.36 -12.53 -26.81
C THR A 511 7.72 -13.56 -27.74
N VAL A 512 6.42 -13.86 -27.57
CA VAL A 512 5.69 -14.84 -28.38
C VAL A 512 4.96 -14.22 -29.58
N GLY A 513 5.02 -12.89 -29.74
CA GLY A 513 4.39 -12.17 -30.85
C GLY A 513 2.87 -11.96 -30.71
N ASP A 514 2.31 -12.09 -29.50
CA ASP A 514 0.89 -11.83 -29.24
C ASP A 514 0.65 -10.34 -28.96
N ARG A 515 0.47 -9.55 -30.03
CA ARG A 515 0.28 -8.11 -29.95
C ARG A 515 -0.97 -7.69 -29.15
N GLY A 516 -2.06 -8.45 -29.26
CA GLY A 516 -3.30 -8.12 -28.56
C GLY A 516 -3.15 -8.24 -27.04
N ARG A 517 -2.46 -9.29 -26.57
CA ARG A 517 -2.12 -9.42 -25.15
C ARG A 517 -1.05 -8.42 -24.71
N GLU A 518 -0.06 -8.15 -25.56
CA GLU A 518 0.98 -7.15 -25.28
C GLU A 518 0.35 -5.78 -24.98
N ASP A 519 -0.47 -5.25 -25.89
CA ASP A 519 -1.11 -3.95 -25.73
C ASP A 519 -1.96 -3.87 -24.45
N ARG A 520 -2.73 -4.93 -24.19
CA ARG A 520 -3.56 -5.05 -22.98
C ARG A 520 -2.72 -5.04 -21.72
N TYR A 521 -1.68 -5.88 -21.63
CA TYR A 521 -0.85 -5.96 -20.42
C TYR A 521 0.01 -4.71 -20.24
N VAL A 522 0.47 -4.06 -21.31
CA VAL A 522 1.14 -2.75 -21.24
C VAL A 522 0.22 -1.69 -20.63
N ALA A 523 -1.05 -1.63 -21.05
CA ALA A 523 -2.03 -0.71 -20.48
C ALA A 523 -2.30 -1.00 -18.99
N LEU A 524 -2.42 -2.27 -18.62
CA LEU A 524 -2.57 -2.70 -17.22
C LEU A 524 -1.35 -2.35 -16.37
N THR A 525 -0.14 -2.60 -16.88
CA THR A 525 1.12 -2.22 -16.23
C THR A 525 1.20 -0.72 -15.99
N ARG A 526 0.85 0.11 -16.98
CA ARG A 526 0.81 1.57 -16.82
C ARG A 526 -0.17 2.00 -15.72
N SER A 527 -1.38 1.45 -15.73
CA SER A 527 -2.42 1.79 -14.76
C SER A 527 -2.03 1.36 -13.33
N ALA A 528 -1.53 0.14 -13.16
CA ALA A 528 -1.07 -0.37 -11.88
C ALA A 528 0.18 0.37 -11.37
N ALA A 529 1.13 0.72 -12.24
CA ALA A 529 2.30 1.52 -11.87
C ALA A 529 1.90 2.91 -11.36
N ARG A 530 0.95 3.59 -12.02
CA ARG A 530 0.40 4.85 -11.53
C ARG A 530 -0.20 4.71 -10.13
N PHE A 531 -0.97 3.64 -9.88
CA PHE A 531 -1.55 3.40 -8.56
C PHE A 531 -0.48 3.13 -7.50
N VAL A 532 0.57 2.37 -7.81
CA VAL A 532 1.67 2.12 -6.88
C VAL A 532 2.44 3.41 -6.57
N VAL A 533 2.70 4.26 -7.57
CA VAL A 533 3.29 5.60 -7.35
C VAL A 533 2.38 6.48 -6.50
N GLN A 534 1.05 6.40 -6.69
CA GLN A 534 0.08 7.10 -5.87
C GLN A 534 0.14 6.69 -4.38
N LEU A 535 0.53 5.46 -4.06
CA LEU A 535 0.71 4.98 -2.68
C LEU A 535 2.06 5.36 -2.05
N GLN A 536 3.02 5.86 -2.83
CA GLN A 536 4.31 6.27 -2.29
C GLN A 536 4.18 7.56 -1.50
N ILE A 537 4.72 7.58 -0.27
CA ILE A 537 4.72 8.78 0.58
C ILE A 537 5.68 9.82 0.02
N ARG A 538 5.13 10.96 -0.40
CA ARG A 538 5.90 12.15 -0.78
C ARG A 538 6.14 13.09 0.42
N PRO A 539 7.14 13.99 0.35
CA PRO A 539 7.44 14.92 1.44
C PRO A 539 6.21 15.72 1.93
N GLU A 540 5.39 16.20 1.01
CA GLU A 540 4.16 16.95 1.30
C GLU A 540 3.04 16.08 1.92
N GLU A 541 3.15 14.77 1.88
CA GLU A 541 2.16 13.86 2.44
C GLU A 541 2.53 13.35 3.84
N ALA A 542 3.77 13.59 4.27
CA ALA A 542 4.29 13.20 5.59
C ALA A 542 4.01 14.27 6.67
N TYR A 543 3.08 15.19 6.41
CA TYR A 543 2.78 16.35 7.27
C TYR A 543 2.24 15.99 8.67
N PHE A 544 1.75 14.76 8.85
CA PHE A 544 1.28 14.22 10.13
C PHE A 544 2.27 13.25 10.78
N CYS A 545 3.42 12.97 10.13
CA CYS A 545 4.44 12.07 10.65
C CYS A 545 5.38 12.83 11.62
N PRO A 546 5.64 12.32 12.83
CA PRO A 546 6.62 12.93 13.73
C PRO A 546 8.05 12.94 13.16
N VAL A 547 8.41 11.87 12.42
CA VAL A 547 9.70 11.71 11.75
C VAL A 547 9.46 11.48 10.25
N PRO A 548 9.23 12.54 9.45
CA PRO A 548 8.93 12.40 8.02
C PRO A 548 9.99 11.64 7.22
N GLY A 549 11.27 11.75 7.60
CA GLY A 549 12.39 11.09 6.92
C GLY A 549 12.26 9.57 6.88
N ASP A 550 11.66 8.97 7.90
CA ASP A 550 11.48 7.52 8.00
C ASP A 550 10.27 7.02 7.19
N ALA A 551 9.38 7.94 6.79
CA ALA A 551 8.17 7.62 6.03
C ALA A 551 8.32 7.86 4.52
N VAL A 552 8.98 8.96 4.15
CA VAL A 552 9.10 9.40 2.75
C VAL A 552 9.80 8.35 1.89
N GLY A 553 9.32 8.18 0.67
CA GLY A 553 9.80 7.17 -0.28
C GLY A 553 9.18 5.78 -0.10
N GLY A 554 8.68 5.46 1.10
CA GLY A 554 8.00 4.20 1.38
C GLY A 554 6.59 4.13 0.76
N VAL A 555 6.07 2.91 0.62
CA VAL A 555 4.75 2.65 0.02
C VAL A 555 3.75 2.22 1.09
N ARG A 556 2.61 2.89 1.12
CA ARG A 556 1.50 2.61 2.06
C ARG A 556 0.84 1.27 1.75
N ASN A 557 0.32 0.61 2.78
CA ASN A 557 -0.47 -0.62 2.61
C ASN A 557 -1.77 -0.39 1.81
N SER A 558 -2.40 0.77 1.98
CA SER A 558 -3.57 1.18 1.21
C SER A 558 -3.66 2.72 1.21
N PRO A 559 -4.55 3.32 0.41
CA PRO A 559 -4.80 4.77 0.47
C PRO A 559 -5.14 5.31 1.86
N ALA A 560 -5.65 4.46 2.76
CA ALA A 560 -6.06 4.85 4.12
C ALA A 560 -5.13 4.33 5.24
N ILE A 561 -4.27 3.36 4.95
CA ILE A 561 -3.39 2.71 5.93
C ILE A 561 -1.94 3.05 5.60
N ASN A 562 -1.34 3.93 6.39
CA ASN A 562 0.00 4.49 6.17
C ASN A 562 1.14 3.60 6.67
N ARG A 563 0.84 2.38 7.14
CA ARG A 563 1.88 1.43 7.57
C ARG A 563 2.78 1.06 6.40
N LEU A 564 4.09 1.04 6.65
CA LEU A 564 5.13 0.80 5.66
C LEU A 564 5.80 -0.53 5.96
N ARG A 565 5.42 -1.55 5.18
CA ARG A 565 5.95 -2.90 5.32
C ARG A 565 7.04 -3.17 4.30
N LEU A 566 8.07 -3.89 4.75
CA LEU A 566 9.22 -4.28 3.96
C LEU A 566 8.84 -5.01 2.66
N ASP A 567 7.90 -5.95 2.73
CA ASP A 567 7.46 -6.71 1.55
C ASP A 567 6.65 -5.89 0.56
N VAL A 568 5.83 -4.96 1.06
CA VAL A 568 5.09 -4.02 0.21
C VAL A 568 6.06 -3.13 -0.57
N CYS A 569 7.02 -2.54 0.13
CA CYS A 569 8.05 -1.70 -0.49
C CYS A 569 8.92 -2.52 -1.46
N GLY A 570 9.32 -3.74 -1.11
CA GLY A 570 10.11 -4.61 -1.99
C GLY A 570 9.36 -4.99 -3.28
N HIS A 571 8.08 -5.35 -3.18
CA HIS A 571 7.24 -5.62 -4.35
C HIS A 571 7.05 -4.38 -5.21
N ALA A 572 6.81 -3.21 -4.60
CA ALA A 572 6.66 -1.97 -5.33
C ALA A 572 7.94 -1.60 -6.09
N LEU A 573 9.10 -1.80 -5.48
CA LEU A 573 10.40 -1.53 -6.10
C LEU A 573 10.59 -2.40 -7.36
N VAL A 574 10.45 -3.72 -7.23
CA VAL A 574 10.58 -4.65 -8.36
C VAL A 574 9.53 -4.38 -9.43
N GLY A 575 8.28 -4.14 -9.03
CA GLY A 575 7.17 -3.86 -9.94
C GLY A 575 7.39 -2.59 -10.75
N LEU A 576 7.84 -1.51 -10.11
CA LEU A 576 8.12 -0.24 -10.79
C LEU A 576 9.33 -0.33 -11.74
N ILE A 577 10.39 -1.06 -11.36
CA ILE A 577 11.53 -1.35 -12.24
C ILE A 577 11.04 -2.08 -13.50
N LYS A 578 10.31 -3.19 -13.33
CA LYS A 578 9.75 -3.93 -14.48
C LYS A 578 8.79 -3.09 -15.31
N ALA A 579 7.98 -2.25 -14.68
CA ALA A 579 7.08 -1.35 -15.37
C ALA A 579 7.84 -0.33 -16.24
N ARG A 580 8.93 0.26 -15.70
CA ARG A 580 9.79 1.17 -16.45
C ARG A 580 10.33 0.49 -17.71
N ASP A 581 10.86 -0.73 -17.56
CA ASP A 581 11.46 -1.49 -18.67
C ASP A 581 10.40 -1.85 -19.74
N VAL A 582 9.19 -2.26 -19.34
CA VAL A 582 8.10 -2.59 -20.28
C VAL A 582 7.57 -1.36 -21.02
N LEU A 583 7.41 -0.24 -20.31
CA LEU A 583 6.77 0.98 -20.82
C LEU A 583 7.73 1.85 -21.64
N PHE A 584 9.02 1.83 -21.34
CA PHE A 584 10.00 2.77 -21.90
C PHE A 584 11.29 2.09 -22.42
N GLY A 585 11.46 0.79 -22.22
CA GLY A 585 12.66 0.05 -22.64
C GLY A 585 13.89 0.26 -21.74
N ASP A 586 14.86 -0.63 -21.89
CA ASP A 586 16.21 -0.51 -21.32
C ASP A 586 17.02 0.47 -22.19
N GLU A 587 17.59 1.52 -21.60
CA GLU A 587 18.58 2.41 -22.25
C GLU A 587 19.99 2.04 -21.78
#